data_AF-A0A6H9S1N4-F1
#
_entry.id   AF-A0A6H9S1N4-F1
#
_cell.length_a   1.000
_cell.length_b   1.000
_cell.length_c   1.000
_cell.angle_alpha   90.00
_cell.angle_beta   90.00
_cell.angle_gamma   90.00
#
_symmetry.space_group_name_H-M   'P 1'
#
loop_
_entity.id
_entity.type
_entity.pdbx_description
1 polymer ?
#
loop_
_entity_poly.entity_id
_entity_poly.type
_entity_poly.pdbx_seq_one_letter_code
_entity_poly.pdbx_strand_id
1 'polypeptide(L)' 'NACVLPTWALSAVCLVPGGAHPSYAHGYTERDNRFYQAWDPIARDRETFTAWINEYIHGTKDFSEFQARLAAASQVKP' A
#
# COMPACT_ATOMS: atom_id res chain seq x y z
N ASN A 1 -10.85 23.00 2.97
CA ASN A 1 -9.82 23.58 2.08
C ASN A 1 -9.67 22.67 0.88
N ALA A 2 -9.91 23.15 -0.34
CA ALA A 2 -9.63 22.37 -1.55
C ALA A 2 -8.22 22.70 -2.03
N CYS A 3 -7.36 21.70 -2.18
CA CYS A 3 -6.05 21.87 -2.81
C CYS A 3 -6.25 21.82 -4.33
N VAL A 4 -5.87 22.91 -5.02
CA VAL A 4 -5.95 22.99 -6.49
C VAL A 4 -4.53 23.01 -7.03
N LEU A 5 -4.20 22.04 -7.88
CA LEU A 5 -2.90 21.93 -8.54
C LEU A 5 -2.99 22.47 -9.98
N PRO A 6 -2.02 23.26 -10.45
CA PRO A 6 -2.02 23.77 -11.81
C PRO A 6 -1.72 22.66 -12.83
N THR A 7 -2.40 22.68 -13.98
CA THR A 7 -2.27 21.63 -15.02
C THR A 7 -0.87 21.52 -15.60
N TRP A 8 -0.15 22.64 -15.74
CA TRP A 8 1.22 22.65 -16.27
C TRP A 8 2.24 22.00 -15.34
N ALA A 9 1.90 21.79 -14.05
CA ALA A 9 2.77 21.10 -13.10
C ALA A 9 2.56 19.58 -13.07
N LEU A 10 1.53 19.07 -13.76
CA LEU A 10 1.13 17.66 -13.71
C LEU A 10 1.30 17.01 -15.09
N SER A 11 2.02 15.89 -15.14
CA SER A 11 2.11 15.05 -16.35
C SER A 11 1.10 13.91 -16.38
N ALA A 12 0.60 13.49 -15.21
CA ALA A 12 -0.33 12.37 -15.09
C ALA A 12 -1.20 12.49 -13.82
N VAL A 13 -2.42 11.95 -13.91
CA VAL A 13 -3.34 11.78 -12.78
C VAL A 13 -3.92 10.37 -12.86
N CYS A 14 -3.82 9.61 -11.78
CA CYS A 14 -4.28 8.22 -11.71
C CYS A 14 -5.29 8.07 -10.57
N LEU A 15 -6.46 7.51 -10.84
CA LEU A 15 -7.41 7.13 -9.81
C LEU A 15 -6.96 5.82 -9.17
N VAL A 16 -6.51 5.89 -7.91
CA VAL A 16 -6.06 4.72 -7.15
C VAL A 16 -6.74 4.72 -5.78
N PRO A 17 -7.91 4.06 -5.64
CA PRO A 17 -8.62 3.98 -4.37
C PRO A 17 -7.74 3.35 -3.28
N GLY A 18 -7.60 4.05 -2.15
CA GLY A 18 -6.72 3.60 -1.06
C GLY A 18 -5.22 3.66 -1.39
N GLY A 19 -4.80 4.36 -2.45
CA GLY A 19 -3.40 4.47 -2.87
C GLY A 19 -2.43 5.09 -1.84
N ALA A 20 -2.95 5.64 -0.74
CA ALA A 20 -2.15 6.12 0.38
C ALA A 20 -1.79 5.02 1.39
N HIS A 21 -2.44 3.85 1.35
CA HIS A 21 -2.15 2.74 2.27
C HIS A 21 -0.65 2.36 2.20
N PRO A 22 0.03 2.10 3.33
CA PRO A 22 -0.49 2.00 4.71
C PRO A 22 -0.61 3.34 5.46
N SER A 23 -0.28 4.45 4.81
CA SER A 23 -0.45 5.80 5.35
C SER A 23 -1.90 6.29 5.27
N TYR A 24 -2.17 7.42 5.92
CA TYR A 24 -3.48 8.06 5.93
C TYR A 24 -3.60 9.06 4.76
N ALA A 25 -4.83 9.23 4.28
CA ALA A 25 -5.22 10.36 3.44
C ALA A 25 -6.21 11.21 4.24
N HIS A 26 -5.87 12.47 4.53
CA HIS A 26 -6.63 13.33 5.43
C HIS A 26 -8.10 13.46 5.00
N GLY A 27 -9.01 13.03 5.87
CA GLY A 27 -10.45 13.04 5.61
C GLY A 27 -10.98 11.89 4.74
N TYR A 28 -10.12 10.95 4.31
CA TYR A 28 -10.49 9.80 3.47
C TYR A 28 -10.16 8.45 4.10
N THR A 29 -8.98 8.29 4.68
CA THR A 29 -8.55 7.01 5.29
C THR A 29 -7.72 7.26 6.55
N GLU A 30 -7.74 6.29 7.46
CA GLU A 30 -6.85 6.25 8.62
C GLU A 30 -5.53 5.53 8.28
N ARG A 31 -4.52 5.71 9.13
CA ARG A 31 -3.23 5.03 9.01
C ARG A 31 -3.34 3.59 9.51
N ASP A 32 -2.82 2.64 8.74
CA ASP A 32 -2.74 1.24 9.14
C ASP A 32 -1.50 0.97 10.01
N ASN A 33 -1.60 1.27 11.30
CA ASN A 33 -0.51 1.02 12.25
C ASN A 33 -0.12 -0.46 12.35
N ARG A 34 -1.06 -1.37 12.14
CA ARG A 34 -0.81 -2.82 12.23
C ARG A 34 0.11 -3.26 11.11
N PHE A 35 -0.10 -2.73 9.90
CA PHE A 35 0.81 -2.97 8.79
C PHE A 35 2.24 -2.49 9.11
N TYR A 36 2.40 -1.28 9.64
CA TYR A 36 3.72 -0.76 10.02
C TYR A 36 4.43 -1.63 11.08
N GLN A 37 3.69 -2.13 12.07
CA GLN A 37 4.24 -3.05 13.09
C GLN A 37 4.64 -4.40 12.48
N ALA A 38 3.83 -4.95 11.58
CA ALA A 38 4.13 -6.20 10.89
C ALA A 38 5.29 -6.06 9.91
N TRP A 39 5.50 -4.87 9.34
CA TRP A 39 6.55 -4.59 8.37
C TRP A 39 7.96 -4.65 8.96
N ASP A 40 8.16 -4.17 10.19
CA ASP A 40 9.49 -4.13 10.84
C ASP A 40 10.25 -5.48 10.80
N PRO A 41 9.66 -6.61 11.24
CA PRO A 41 10.34 -7.90 11.15
C PRO A 41 10.48 -8.42 9.70
N ILE A 42 9.59 -8.05 8.78
CA ILE A 42 9.67 -8.45 7.36
C ILE A 42 10.83 -7.74 6.67
N ALA A 43 10.99 -6.44 6.91
CA ALA A 43 11.99 -5.63 6.21
C ALA A 43 13.41 -5.78 6.76
N ARG A 44 13.55 -6.27 8.00
CA ARG A 44 14.85 -6.39 8.68
C ARG A 44 15.71 -7.54 8.15
N ASP A 45 15.09 -8.60 7.64
CA ASP A 45 15.81 -9.74 7.05
C ASP A 45 15.72 -9.72 5.51
N ARG A 46 16.82 -10.08 4.85
CA ARG A 46 16.93 -9.96 3.39
C ARG A 46 16.05 -10.99 2.68
N GLU A 47 15.98 -12.20 3.21
CA GLU A 47 15.23 -13.29 2.58
C GLU A 47 13.74 -13.05 2.73
N THR A 48 13.28 -12.71 3.94
CA THR A 48 11.87 -12.40 4.20
C THR A 48 11.42 -11.16 3.42
N PHE A 49 12.24 -10.10 3.36
CA PHE A 49 11.95 -8.92 2.54
C PHE A 49 11.81 -9.28 1.07
N THR A 50 12.76 -10.03 0.51
CA THR A 50 12.77 -10.39 -0.91
C THR A 50 11.56 -11.28 -1.25
N ALA A 51 11.24 -12.24 -0.39
CA ALA A 51 10.05 -13.07 -0.54
C ALA A 51 8.77 -12.22 -0.54
N TRP A 52 8.66 -11.28 0.41
CA TRP A 52 7.51 -10.38 0.49
C TRP A 52 7.37 -9.49 -0.75
N ILE A 53 8.46 -8.89 -1.23
CA ILE A 53 8.43 -8.06 -2.46
C ILE A 53 8.01 -8.90 -3.67
N ASN A 54 8.56 -10.10 -3.80
CA ASN A 54 8.20 -10.98 -4.91
C ASN A 54 6.74 -11.40 -4.86
N GLU A 55 6.20 -11.65 -3.67
CA GLU A 55 4.80 -12.02 -3.50
C GLU A 55 3.86 -10.82 -3.70
N TYR A 56 4.06 -9.72 -2.99
CA TYR A 56 3.07 -8.64 -2.92
C TYR A 56 3.26 -7.55 -3.97
N ILE A 57 4.43 -7.44 -4.58
CA ILE A 57 4.72 -6.39 -5.58
C ILE A 57 4.92 -6.99 -6.96
N HIS A 58 5.95 -7.85 -7.14
CA HIS A 58 6.22 -8.43 -8.45
C HIS A 58 5.18 -9.50 -8.84
N GLY A 59 4.56 -10.14 -7.85
CA GLY A 59 3.55 -11.18 -8.04
C GLY A 59 2.14 -10.66 -8.25
N THR A 60 1.94 -9.35 -8.31
CA THR A 60 0.63 -8.70 -8.50
C THR A 60 0.65 -7.85 -9.77
N LYS A 61 -0.41 -7.92 -10.56
CA LYS A 61 -0.52 -7.17 -11.81
C LYS A 61 -0.65 -5.66 -11.57
N ASP A 62 -1.38 -5.29 -10.52
CA ASP A 62 -1.68 -3.90 -10.18
C ASP A 62 -1.97 -3.74 -8.68
N PHE A 63 -2.27 -2.51 -8.28
CA PHE A 63 -2.53 -2.14 -6.89
C PHE A 63 -3.79 -2.82 -6.31
N SER A 64 -4.79 -3.10 -7.14
CA SER A 64 -6.01 -3.77 -6.68
C SER A 64 -5.72 -5.23 -6.32
N GLU A 65 -4.89 -5.93 -7.11
CA GLU A 65 -4.43 -7.27 -6.77
C GLU A 65 -3.55 -7.29 -5.50
N PHE A 66 -2.67 -6.29 -5.33
CA PHE A 66 -1.90 -6.12 -4.08
C PHE A 66 -2.81 -5.98 -2.86
N GLN A 67 -3.81 -5.09 -2.92
CA GLN A 67 -4.76 -4.91 -1.82
C GLN A 67 -5.57 -6.16 -1.53
N ALA A 68 -6.05 -6.87 -2.56
CA ALA A 68 -6.78 -8.12 -2.39
C ALA A 68 -5.91 -9.20 -1.72
N ARG A 69 -4.63 -9.29 -2.11
CA ARG A 69 -3.68 -10.24 -1.52
C ARG A 69 -3.38 -9.91 -0.06
N LEU A 70 -3.17 -8.63 0.27
CA LEU A 70 -3.00 -8.19 1.67
C LEU A 70 -4.24 -8.46 2.52
N ALA A 71 -5.43 -8.24 1.98
CA ALA A 71 -6.68 -8.52 2.69
C ALA A 71 -6.82 -10.02 2.97
N ALA A 72 -6.52 -10.88 1.99
CA ALA A 72 -6.54 -12.33 2.16
C ALA A 72 -5.53 -12.79 3.24
N ALA A 73 -4.29 -12.29 3.19
CA ALA A 73 -3.27 -12.63 4.20
C ALA A 73 -3.66 -12.18 5.62
N SER A 74 -4.35 -11.04 5.74
CA SER A 74 -4.83 -10.50 7.02
C SER A 74 -6.02 -11.28 7.59
N GLN A 75 -6.77 -12.00 6.75
CA GLN A 75 -7.90 -12.87 7.16
C GLN A 75 -7.46 -14.28 7.59
N VAL A 76 -6.21 -14.68 7.32
CA VAL A 76 -5.68 -16.04 7.59
C VAL A 76 -5.08 -16.18 8.99
N LYS A 77 -5.13 -15.16 9.85
CA LYS A 77 -4.72 -15.28 11.26
C LYS A 77 -5.91 -15.73 12.14
N PRO A 78 -5.81 -16.84 12.89
CA PRO A 78 -6.82 -17.23 13.89
C PRO A 78 -6.92 -16.22 15.04
#